data_AF-A0A519TAB2-F1
#
_entry.id   AF-A0A519TAB2-F1
#
_cell.length_a   1.000
_cell.length_b   1.000
_cell.length_c   1.000
_cell.angle_alpha   90.00
_cell.angle_beta   90.00
_cell.angle_gamma   90.00
#
_symmetry.space_group_name_H-M   'P 1'
#
loop_
_entity.id
_entity.type
_entity.pdbx_description
1 polymer ?
#
loop_
_entity_poly.entity_id
_entity_poly.type
_entity_poly.pdbx_seq_one_letter_code
_entity_poly.pdbx_strand_id
1 'polypeptide(L)'
;MLLPRNKFDDEAVERLALLSEKELLPLADELLTWLQDMNWPIAPAVAELLMPHIAAIEFPIIKIFSSNDDIWKRWVINCLLEPAPVSSITPRLRQALYRIATLPTPGEVDDELDQAAREFLDYLAEA
;
A
#
# COMPACT_ATOMS: atom_id res chain seq x y z
N MET A 1 -10.35 -14.09 16.34
CA MET A 1 -9.57 -13.89 15.10
C MET A 1 -9.59 -12.39 14.84
N LEU A 2 -8.42 -11.75 14.73
CA LEU A 2 -8.31 -10.29 14.63
C LEU A 2 -8.46 -9.78 13.19
N LEU A 3 -8.07 -10.59 12.19
CA LEU A 3 -8.19 -10.24 10.78
C LEU A 3 -9.65 -10.26 10.30
N PRO A 4 -10.01 -9.39 9.33
CA PRO A 4 -11.31 -9.44 8.67
C PRO A 4 -11.54 -10.80 8.02
N ARG A 5 -12.78 -11.29 8.07
CA ARG A 5 -13.19 -12.58 7.47
C ARG A 5 -13.69 -12.44 6.05
N ASN A 6 -14.16 -11.25 5.69
CA ASN A 6 -14.71 -10.92 4.38
C ASN A 6 -14.68 -9.40 4.17
N LYS A 7 -14.96 -8.96 2.94
CA LYS A 7 -14.92 -7.55 2.53
C LYS A 7 -15.93 -6.61 3.20
N PHE A 8 -16.84 -7.13 4.03
CA PHE A 8 -17.84 -6.38 4.79
C PHE A 8 -17.65 -6.53 6.32
N ASP A 9 -16.51 -7.05 6.77
CA ASP A 9 -16.25 -7.29 8.20
C ASP A 9 -15.74 -6.02 8.90
N ASP A 10 -16.61 -5.00 8.96
CA ASP A 10 -16.32 -3.70 9.56
C ASP A 10 -15.95 -3.83 11.05
N GLU A 11 -16.58 -4.78 11.75
CA GLU A 11 -16.30 -5.07 13.16
C GLU A 11 -14.85 -5.52 13.39
N ALA A 12 -14.25 -6.24 12.44
CA ALA A 12 -12.83 -6.58 12.51
C ALA A 12 -11.95 -5.35 12.36
N VAL A 13 -12.28 -4.42 11.47
CA VAL A 13 -11.55 -3.18 11.28
C VAL A 13 -11.61 -2.31 12.54
N GLU A 14 -12.78 -2.21 13.18
CA GLU A 14 -12.94 -1.51 14.45
C GLU A 14 -12.05 -2.10 15.55
N ARG A 15 -11.94 -3.44 15.64
CA ARG A 15 -11.04 -4.10 16.59
C ARG A 15 -9.57 -3.85 16.26
N LEU A 16 -9.20 -3.84 14.98
CA LEU A 16 -7.83 -3.55 14.54
C LEU A 16 -7.41 -2.11 14.90
N ALA A 17 -8.33 -1.16 14.83
CA ALA A 17 -8.09 0.24 15.20
C ALA A 17 -7.72 0.44 16.67
N LEU A 18 -8.02 -0.54 17.53
CA LEU A 18 -7.71 -0.50 18.97
C LEU A 18 -6.36 -1.14 19.32
N LEU A 19 -5.67 -1.75 18.33
CA LEU A 19 -4.40 -2.42 18.57
C LEU A 19 -3.27 -1.42 18.76
N SER A 20 -2.30 -1.79 19.59
CA SER A 20 -1.02 -1.10 19.61
C SER A 20 -0.24 -1.39 18.33
N GLU A 21 0.71 -0.52 17.99
CA GLU A 21 1.62 -0.73 16.85
C GLU A 21 2.30 -2.12 16.90
N LYS A 22 2.74 -2.54 18.09
CA LYS A 22 3.38 -3.86 18.30
C LYS A 22 2.47 -5.03 17.94
N GLU A 23 1.16 -4.86 18.04
CA GLU A 23 0.15 -5.88 17.72
C GLU A 23 -0.31 -5.77 16.26
N LEU A 24 -0.36 -4.55 15.70
CA LEU A 24 -0.82 -4.28 14.34
C LEU A 24 0.25 -4.64 13.29
N LEU A 25 1.50 -4.22 13.47
CA LEU A 25 2.56 -4.41 12.46
C LEU A 25 2.82 -5.87 12.07
N PRO A 26 2.78 -6.85 13.00
CA PRO A 26 2.90 -8.26 12.63
C PRO A 26 1.79 -8.78 11.70
N LEU A 27 0.68 -8.05 11.56
CA LEU A 27 -0.45 -8.38 10.69
C LEU A 27 -0.39 -7.65 9.34
N ALA A 28 0.63 -6.83 9.10
CA ALA A 28 0.67 -5.92 7.95
C ALA A 28 0.64 -6.66 6.60
N ASP A 29 1.35 -7.78 6.46
CA ASP A 29 1.35 -8.58 5.22
C ASP A 29 -0.10 -9.02 4.88
N GLU A 30 -0.85 -9.55 5.85
CA GLU A 30 -2.24 -9.97 5.68
C GLU A 30 -3.19 -8.79 5.51
N LEU A 31 -3.01 -7.69 6.25
CA LEU A 31 -3.88 -6.52 6.14
C LEU A 31 -3.75 -5.85 4.78
N LEU A 32 -2.54 -5.79 4.21
CA LEU A 32 -2.32 -5.23 2.88
C LEU A 32 -3.09 -5.99 1.79
N THR A 33 -3.41 -7.28 1.99
CA THR A 33 -4.22 -8.05 1.02
C THR A 33 -5.61 -7.45 0.81
N TRP A 34 -6.16 -6.73 1.80
CA TRP A 34 -7.43 -6.03 1.66
C TRP A 34 -7.35 -4.82 0.72
N LEU A 35 -6.15 -4.39 0.33
CA LEU A 35 -5.94 -3.34 -0.65
C LEU A 35 -5.83 -3.86 -2.10
N GLN A 36 -6.02 -5.17 -2.33
CA GLN A 36 -6.06 -5.73 -3.68
C GLN A 36 -7.22 -5.16 -4.52
N ASP A 37 -8.31 -4.75 -3.87
CA ASP A 37 -9.46 -4.14 -4.52
C ASP A 37 -10.07 -3.07 -3.61
N MET A 38 -9.81 -1.81 -3.93
CA MET A 38 -10.36 -0.67 -3.19
C MET A 38 -11.88 -0.52 -3.31
N ASN A 39 -12.56 -1.33 -4.14
CA ASN A 39 -14.02 -1.42 -4.13
C ASN A 39 -14.55 -2.26 -2.96
N TRP A 40 -13.68 -2.97 -2.22
CA TRP A 40 -14.09 -3.65 -0.99
C TRP A 40 -14.41 -2.63 0.10
N PRO A 41 -15.58 -2.72 0.75
CA PRO A 41 -16.01 -1.72 1.75
C PRO A 41 -15.00 -1.47 2.87
N ILE A 42 -14.28 -2.49 3.32
CA ILE A 42 -13.28 -2.36 4.37
C ILE A 42 -11.92 -1.81 3.89
N ALA A 43 -11.64 -1.81 2.59
CA ALA A 43 -10.31 -1.48 2.06
C ALA A 43 -9.85 -0.05 2.40
N PRO A 44 -10.69 1.00 2.27
CA PRO A 44 -10.31 2.35 2.68
C PRO A 44 -9.92 2.42 4.16
N ALA A 45 -10.71 1.80 5.03
CA ALA A 45 -10.43 1.82 6.47
C ALA A 45 -9.17 1.03 6.83
N VAL A 46 -8.87 -0.07 6.11
CA VAL A 46 -7.60 -0.79 6.27
C VAL A 46 -6.41 0.06 5.79
N ALA A 47 -6.55 0.79 4.69
CA ALA A 47 -5.50 1.70 4.21
C ALA A 47 -5.22 2.81 5.25
N GLU A 48 -6.27 3.42 5.80
CA GLU A 48 -6.18 4.43 6.86
C GLU A 48 -5.45 3.91 8.10
N LEU A 49 -5.70 2.66 8.51
CA LEU A 49 -5.00 2.03 9.64
C LEU A 49 -3.51 1.83 9.38
N LEU A 50 -3.11 1.55 8.15
CA LEU A 50 -1.72 1.26 7.79
C LEU A 50 -0.91 2.51 7.45
N MET A 51 -1.56 3.58 7.01
CA MET A 51 -0.94 4.83 6.53
C MET A 51 0.03 5.49 7.53
N PRO A 52 -0.19 5.48 8.85
CA PRO A 52 0.79 6.03 9.80
C PRO A 52 2.09 5.21 9.90
N HIS A 53 2.09 3.98 9.39
CA HIS A 53 3.13 2.99 9.65
C HIS A 53 3.95 2.60 8.42
N ILE A 54 3.85 3.34 7.31
CA ILE A 54 4.48 3.03 6.00
C ILE A 54 5.96 2.66 6.12
N ALA A 55 6.73 3.44 6.88
CA ALA A 55 8.16 3.16 7.07
C ALA A 55 8.42 1.84 7.81
N ALA A 56 7.56 1.47 8.76
CA ALA A 56 7.65 0.22 9.51
C ALA A 56 7.20 -1.00 8.69
N ILE A 57 6.30 -0.79 7.72
CA ILE A 57 5.77 -1.84 6.83
C ILE A 57 6.38 -1.79 5.42
N GLU A 58 7.54 -1.15 5.24
CA GLU A 58 8.16 -0.98 3.92
C GLU A 58 8.44 -2.31 3.20
N PHE A 59 8.82 -3.36 3.95
CA PHE A 59 9.12 -4.67 3.38
C PHE A 59 7.88 -5.36 2.79
N PRO A 60 6.75 -5.48 3.53
CA PRO A 60 5.47 -5.90 2.95
C PRO A 60 5.08 -5.15 1.67
N ILE A 61 5.21 -3.82 1.65
CA ILE A 61 4.88 -3.00 0.47
C ILE A 61 5.80 -3.35 -0.71
N ILE A 62 7.11 -3.49 -0.49
CA ILE A 62 8.07 -3.86 -1.54
C ILE A 62 7.78 -5.27 -2.10
N LYS A 63 7.28 -6.21 -1.27
CA LYS A 63 6.84 -7.52 -1.76
C LYS A 63 5.69 -7.38 -2.75
N ILE A 64 4.72 -6.49 -2.49
CA ILE A 64 3.59 -6.20 -3.39
C ILE A 64 4.09 -5.63 -4.72
N PHE A 65 5.02 -4.66 -4.68
CA PHE A 65 5.67 -4.10 -5.87
C PHE A 65 6.53 -5.11 -6.66
N SER A 66 6.82 -6.27 -6.08
CA SER A 66 7.52 -7.38 -6.73
C SER A 66 6.58 -8.50 -7.19
N SER A 67 5.28 -8.37 -6.94
CA SER A 67 4.26 -9.35 -7.36
C SER A 67 3.84 -9.16 -8.83
N ASN A 68 2.95 -10.01 -9.32
CA ASN A 68 2.33 -9.88 -10.65
C ASN A 68 0.90 -9.30 -10.56
N ASP A 69 0.51 -8.74 -9.41
CA ASP A 69 -0.80 -8.13 -9.21
C ASP A 69 -0.69 -6.61 -9.41
N ASP A 70 -0.73 -6.18 -10.66
CA ASP A 70 -0.53 -4.78 -11.04
C ASP A 70 -1.68 -3.87 -10.54
N ILE A 71 -2.90 -4.42 -10.45
CA ILE A 71 -4.05 -3.74 -9.83
C ILE A 71 -3.77 -3.45 -8.35
N TRP A 72 -3.27 -4.43 -7.60
CA TRP A 72 -2.94 -4.24 -6.18
C TRP A 72 -1.81 -3.22 -5.99
N LYS A 73 -0.76 -3.27 -6.82
CA LYS A 73 0.31 -2.27 -6.80
C LYS A 73 -0.24 -0.86 -7.02
N ARG A 74 -1.13 -0.66 -8.00
CA ARG A 74 -1.76 0.64 -8.27
C ARG A 74 -2.55 1.15 -7.06
N TRP A 75 -3.35 0.30 -6.44
CA TRP A 75 -4.09 0.69 -5.23
C TRP A 75 -3.19 1.04 -4.06
N VAL A 76 -2.07 0.34 -3.88
CA VAL A 76 -1.08 0.69 -2.86
C VAL A 76 -0.46 2.06 -3.16
N ILE A 77 -0.11 2.37 -4.41
CA ILE A 77 0.42 3.69 -4.77
C ILE A 77 -0.62 4.77 -4.47
N ASN A 78 -1.82 4.68 -5.06
CA ASN A 78 -2.79 5.77 -5.06
C ASN A 78 -3.55 5.92 -3.73
N CYS A 79 -3.79 4.83 -3.01
CA CYS A 79 -4.66 4.84 -1.82
C CYS A 79 -3.90 4.68 -0.51
N LEU A 80 -2.63 4.27 -0.54
CA LEU A 80 -1.81 4.13 0.66
C LEU A 80 -0.60 5.07 0.66
N LEU A 81 0.16 5.16 -0.44
CA LEU A 81 1.39 5.97 -0.47
C LEU A 81 1.13 7.44 -0.79
N GLU A 82 0.32 7.73 -1.80
CA GLU A 82 0.05 9.10 -2.27
C GLU A 82 -0.61 9.99 -1.19
N PRO A 83 -1.59 9.50 -0.39
CA PRO A 83 -2.18 10.29 0.68
C PRO A 83 -1.28 10.41 1.93
N ALA A 84 -0.22 9.59 2.04
CA ALA A 84 0.63 9.58 3.21
C ALA A 84 1.59 10.78 3.24
N PRO A 85 2.07 11.21 4.43
CA PRO A 85 3.10 12.23 4.51
C PRO A 85 4.35 11.84 3.72
N VAL A 86 4.91 12.76 2.95
CA VAL A 86 6.12 12.53 2.13
C VAL A 86 7.29 11.99 2.95
N SER A 87 7.40 12.41 4.22
CA SER A 87 8.42 11.93 5.16
C SER A 87 8.29 10.45 5.53
N SER A 88 7.13 9.82 5.27
CA SER A 88 6.91 8.39 5.50
C SER A 88 7.50 7.51 4.39
N ILE A 89 7.77 8.07 3.21
CA ILE A 89 8.28 7.33 2.06
C ILE A 89 9.79 7.13 2.18
N THR A 90 10.19 5.91 2.54
CA THR A 90 11.58 5.55 2.77
C THR A 90 12.40 5.53 1.48
N PRO A 91 13.75 5.63 1.56
CA PRO A 91 14.61 5.48 0.39
C PRO A 91 14.43 4.15 -0.37
N ARG A 92 14.09 3.06 0.34
CA ARG A 92 13.84 1.76 -0.30
C ARG A 92 12.53 1.75 -1.07
N LEU A 93 11.47 2.36 -0.53
CA LEU A 93 10.20 2.54 -1.25
C LEU A 93 10.39 3.41 -2.48
N ARG A 94 11.14 4.52 -2.37
CA ARG A 94 11.51 5.35 -3.52
C ARG A 94 12.25 4.56 -4.58
N GLN A 95 13.19 3.68 -4.19
CA GLN A 95 13.89 2.82 -5.14
C GLN A 95 12.96 1.81 -5.84
N ALA A 96 12.01 1.23 -5.11
CA ALA A 96 11.04 0.30 -5.69
C ALA A 96 10.10 0.99 -6.69
N LEU A 97 9.61 2.19 -6.36
CA LEU A 97 8.84 3.04 -7.27
C LEU A 97 9.68 3.43 -8.51
N TYR A 98 10.95 3.78 -8.31
CA TYR A 98 11.85 4.13 -9.41
C TYR A 98 12.04 2.97 -10.39
N ARG A 99 12.08 1.72 -9.90
CA ARG A 99 12.10 0.53 -10.77
C ARG A 99 10.82 0.44 -11.60
N ILE A 100 9.64 0.58 -10.99
CA ILE A 100 8.35 0.57 -11.73
C ILE A 100 8.38 1.65 -12.81
N ALA A 101 8.79 2.87 -12.46
CA ALA A 101 8.86 3.99 -13.38
C ALA A 101 9.82 3.76 -14.57
N THR A 102 11.01 3.21 -14.33
CA THR A 102 12.10 3.19 -15.34
C THR A 102 12.31 1.86 -16.04
N LEU A 103 11.89 0.76 -15.42
CA LEU A 103 11.98 -0.59 -15.95
C LEU A 103 10.68 -1.35 -15.62
N PRO A 104 9.54 -0.91 -16.18
CA PRO A 104 8.28 -1.58 -15.93
C PRO A 104 8.22 -2.96 -16.60
N THR A 105 7.46 -3.85 -16.00
CA THR A 105 7.01 -5.07 -16.69
C THR A 105 5.93 -4.73 -17.73
N PRO A 106 5.62 -5.61 -18.69
CA PRO A 106 4.52 -5.38 -19.62
C PRO A 106 3.17 -5.11 -18.93
N GLY A 107 2.86 -5.83 -17.83
CA GLY A 107 1.62 -5.60 -17.08
C GLY A 107 1.60 -4.24 -16.36
N GLU A 108 2.75 -3.79 -15.84
CA GLU A 108 2.87 -2.44 -15.27
C GLU A 108 2.68 -1.34 -16.32
N VAL A 109 3.06 -1.58 -17.58
CA VAL A 109 2.77 -0.65 -18.69
C VAL A 109 1.29 -0.71 -19.07
N ASP A 110 0.71 -1.91 -19.19
CA ASP A 110 -0.68 -2.10 -19.61
C ASP A 110 -1.67 -1.43 -18.61
N ASP A 111 -1.33 -1.40 -17.32
CA ASP A 111 -2.10 -0.75 -16.26
C ASP A 111 -1.63 0.69 -15.94
N GLU A 112 -0.73 1.28 -16.74
CA GLU A 112 -0.18 2.65 -16.59
C GLU A 112 0.51 2.91 -15.23
N LEU A 113 1.02 1.86 -14.56
CA LEU A 113 1.72 1.99 -13.28
C LEU A 113 3.06 2.70 -13.41
N ASP A 114 3.73 2.55 -14.54
CA ASP A 114 5.00 3.22 -14.80
C ASP A 114 4.81 4.74 -14.83
N GLN A 115 3.72 5.23 -15.41
CA GLN A 115 3.34 6.63 -15.38
C GLN A 115 2.97 7.09 -13.97
N ALA A 116 2.10 6.35 -13.26
CA ALA A 116 1.71 6.69 -11.89
C ALA A 116 2.93 6.77 -10.94
N ALA A 117 3.87 5.83 -11.07
CA ALA A 117 5.09 5.83 -10.29
C ALA A 117 6.00 7.04 -10.60
N ARG A 118 6.08 7.47 -11.87
CA ARG A 118 6.84 8.68 -12.26
C ARG A 118 6.23 9.93 -11.66
N GLU A 119 4.93 10.12 -11.84
CA GLU A 119 4.19 11.27 -11.33
C GLU A 119 4.33 11.38 -9.81
N PHE A 120 4.20 10.25 -9.11
CA PHE A 120 4.40 10.23 -7.66
C PHE A 120 5.84 10.55 -7.26
N LEU A 121 6.84 10.01 -7.96
CA LEU A 121 8.25 10.32 -7.68
C LEU A 121 8.60 11.80 -7.93
N ASP A 122 8.03 12.41 -8.95
CA ASP A 122 8.21 13.83 -9.26
C ASP A 122 7.59 14.69 -8.13
N TYR A 123 6.37 14.38 -7.69
CA TYR A 123 5.75 15.02 -6.52
C TYR A 123 6.63 14.90 -5.27
N LEU A 124 7.19 13.71 -5.01
CA LEU A 124 8.07 13.46 -3.87
C LEU A 124 9.43 14.19 -3.94
N ALA A 125 9.80 14.74 -5.10
CA ALA A 125 11.02 15.54 -5.28
C ALA A 125 10.77 17.04 -5.08
N GLU A 126 9.52 17.49 -5.26
CA GLU A 126 9.10 18.88 -5.09
C GLU A 126 8.64 19.22 -3.65
N ALA A 127 8.27 18.19 -2.87
CA ALA A 127 7.82 18.30 -1.48
C ALA A 127 8.96 18.27 -0.44
#